data_AF-A0A099S6D6-F1
#
_entry.id   AF-A0A099S6D6-F1
#
_cell.length_a   1.000
_cell.length_b   1.000
_cell.length_c   1.000
_cell.angle_alpha   90.00
_cell.angle_beta   90.00
_cell.angle_gamma   90.00
#
_symmetry.space_group_name_H-M   'P 1'
#
loop_
_entity.id
_entity.type
_entity.pdbx_description
1 polymer ?
#
loop_
_entity_poly.entity_id
_entity_poly.type
_entity_poly.pdbx_seq_one_letter_code
_entity_poly.pdbx_strand_id
1 'polypeptide(L)'
;MLFLAGRNLLRNSLLVQLYKDFFTYGYEFCISIDYNVQECNRIEIIAALYYLFERRWIFFNIEKDKTVSAYIRGSGIDVVEDLLSEGGELFLSQLYGDLLERVGEPN
;
A
#
# COMPACT_ATOMS: atom_id res chain seq x y z
N MET A 1 -21.20 -9.01 6.56
CA MET A 1 -21.06 -7.73 5.81
C MET A 1 -19.87 -6.90 6.32
N LEU A 2 -19.62 -6.80 7.64
CA LEU A 2 -18.44 -6.12 8.24
C LEU A 2 -17.07 -6.61 7.72
N PHE A 3 -16.94 -7.91 7.43
CA PHE A 3 -15.66 -8.51 7.02
C PHE A 3 -15.17 -8.07 5.62
N LEU A 4 -16.10 -7.73 4.72
CA LEU A 4 -15.75 -7.32 3.35
C LEU A 4 -15.33 -5.84 3.31
N ALA A 5 -16.02 -4.99 4.09
CA ALA A 5 -15.71 -3.57 4.22
C ALA A 5 -14.30 -3.37 4.82
N GLY A 6 -13.94 -4.10 5.88
CA GLY A 6 -12.61 -4.03 6.47
C GLY A 6 -11.48 -4.44 5.51
N ARG A 7 -11.73 -5.45 4.66
CA ARG A 7 -10.76 -5.89 3.64
C ARG A 7 -10.55 -4.87 2.53
N ASN A 8 -11.63 -4.24 2.06
CA ASN A 8 -11.53 -3.18 1.06
C ASN A 8 -10.82 -1.95 1.63
N LEU A 9 -11.11 -1.60 2.88
CA LEU A 9 -10.43 -0.50 3.56
C LEU A 9 -8.93 -0.75 3.69
N LEU A 10 -8.52 -1.97 4.10
CA LEU A 10 -7.12 -2.37 4.18
C LEU A 10 -6.40 -2.23 2.83
N ARG A 11 -7.02 -2.72 1.75
CA ARG A 11 -6.45 -2.66 0.39
C ARG A 11 -6.28 -1.24 -0.10
N ASN A 12 -7.31 -0.41 0.08
CA ASN A 12 -7.26 1.00 -0.31
C ASN A 12 -6.22 1.75 0.51
N SER A 13 -6.10 1.45 1.80
CA SER A 13 -5.10 2.05 2.68
C SER A 13 -3.67 1.72 2.23
N LEU A 14 -3.39 0.45 1.90
CA LEU A 14 -2.10 0.05 1.34
C LEU A 14 -1.80 0.76 0.01
N LEU A 15 -2.78 0.85 -0.88
CA LEU A 15 -2.60 1.47 -2.19
C LEU A 15 -2.30 2.98 -2.05
N VAL A 16 -3.03 3.67 -1.17
CA VAL A 16 -2.80 5.10 -0.88
C VAL A 16 -1.47 5.32 -0.17
N GLN A 17 -1.07 4.44 0.75
CA GLN A 17 0.25 4.52 1.38
C GLN A 17 1.36 4.40 0.34
N LEU A 18 1.31 3.38 -0.53
CA LEU A 18 2.30 3.20 -1.60
C LEU A 18 2.33 4.38 -2.59
N TYR A 19 1.16 4.97 -2.88
CA TYR A 19 1.07 6.21 -3.67
C TYR A 19 1.82 7.36 -2.99
N LYS A 20 1.54 7.63 -1.71
CA LYS A 20 2.22 8.71 -0.97
C LYS A 20 3.73 8.51 -0.91
N ASP A 21 4.16 7.28 -0.63
CA ASP A 21 5.57 6.94 -0.52
C ASP A 21 6.28 7.10 -1.88
N PHE A 22 5.63 6.72 -2.98
CA PHE A 22 6.12 6.92 -4.35
C PHE A 22 6.42 8.40 -4.66
N PHE A 23 5.46 9.29 -4.36
CA PHE A 23 5.61 10.73 -4.66
C PHE A 23 6.53 11.47 -3.68
N THR A 24 6.76 10.92 -2.48
CA THR A 24 7.64 11.54 -1.49
C THR A 24 9.12 11.27 -1.77
N TYR A 25 9.48 10.07 -2.23
CA TYR A 25 10.88 9.62 -2.27
C TYR A 25 11.48 9.41 -3.66
N GLY A 26 10.75 9.66 -4.75
CA GLY A 26 11.38 9.89 -6.05
C GLY A 26 10.63 9.29 -7.24
N TYR A 27 9.96 10.18 -7.99
CA TYR A 27 9.45 9.87 -9.33
C TYR A 27 10.58 9.52 -10.32
N GLU A 28 11.82 9.95 -10.04
CA GLU A 28 12.96 9.86 -10.96
C GLU A 28 13.67 8.49 -10.93
N PHE A 29 13.48 7.68 -9.88
CA PHE A 29 14.26 6.45 -9.64
C PHE A 29 13.45 5.30 -9.00
N CYS A 30 12.16 5.16 -9.30
CA CYS A 30 11.34 4.20 -8.56
C CYS A 30 11.65 2.73 -8.94
N ILE A 31 12.50 2.09 -8.14
CA ILE A 31 12.99 0.72 -8.33
C ILE A 31 12.29 -0.26 -7.36
N SER A 32 11.94 0.18 -6.16
CA SER A 32 11.07 -0.46 -5.14
C SER A 32 11.41 0.17 -3.78
N ILE A 33 10.48 0.13 -2.81
CA ILE A 33 10.71 0.55 -1.43
C ILE A 33 10.60 -0.69 -0.53
N ASP A 34 11.50 -0.83 0.42
CA ASP A 34 11.53 -1.94 1.38
C ASP A 34 10.76 -1.61 2.66
N TYR A 35 9.98 -2.58 3.12
CA TYR A 35 9.06 -2.45 4.25
C TYR A 35 9.15 -3.65 5.19
N ASN A 36 9.04 -3.37 6.48
CA ASN A 36 8.66 -4.31 7.51
C ASN A 36 7.14 -4.38 7.61
N VAL A 37 6.63 -5.60 7.78
CA VAL A 37 5.22 -5.85 8.06
C VAL A 37 5.08 -6.35 9.50
N GLN A 38 4.33 -5.59 10.31
CA GLN A 38 4.05 -5.92 11.71
C GLN A 38 3.48 -7.34 11.85
N GLU A 39 3.97 -8.10 12.83
CA GLU A 39 3.63 -9.52 12.97
C GLU A 39 2.13 -9.76 13.21
N CYS A 40 1.47 -8.86 13.94
CA CYS A 40 0.07 -9.00 14.34
C CYS A 40 -0.92 -9.03 13.16
N ASN A 41 -0.58 -8.40 12.03
CA ASN A 41 -1.46 -8.26 10.85
C ASN A 41 -0.80 -8.76 9.56
N ARG A 42 0.33 -9.49 9.68
CA ARG A 42 1.17 -9.87 8.54
C ARG A 42 0.43 -10.66 7.48
N ILE A 43 -0.40 -11.61 7.88
CA ILE A 43 -1.14 -12.49 6.96
C ILE A 43 -2.14 -11.67 6.15
N GLU A 44 -2.89 -10.78 6.80
CA GLU A 44 -3.90 -9.92 6.19
C GLU A 44 -3.26 -8.91 5.22
N ILE A 45 -2.16 -8.29 5.63
CA ILE A 45 -1.41 -7.35 4.79
C ILE A 45 -0.84 -8.05 3.57
N ILE A 46 -0.17 -9.20 3.74
CA ILE A 46 0.37 -9.97 2.62
C ILE A 46 -0.74 -10.42 1.68
N ALA A 47 -1.86 -10.92 2.20
CA ALA A 47 -3.01 -11.29 1.37
C ALA A 47 -3.60 -10.11 0.59
N ALA A 48 -3.61 -8.90 1.19
CA ALA A 48 -4.03 -7.68 0.51
C ALA A 48 -3.03 -7.27 -0.59
N LEU A 49 -1.72 -7.38 -0.34
CA LEU A 49 -0.68 -7.12 -1.34
C LEU A 49 -0.80 -8.07 -2.54
N TYR A 50 -1.00 -9.37 -2.30
CA TYR A 50 -1.28 -10.32 -3.39
C TYR A 50 -2.51 -9.93 -4.20
N TYR A 51 -3.59 -9.51 -3.55
CA TYR A 51 -4.78 -9.04 -4.26
C TYR A 51 -4.49 -7.82 -5.16
N LEU A 52 -3.78 -6.82 -4.64
CA LEU A 52 -3.42 -5.61 -5.39
C LEU A 52 -2.47 -5.92 -6.56
N PHE A 53 -1.55 -6.87 -6.35
CA PHE A 53 -0.63 -7.37 -7.38
C PHE A 53 -1.35 -8.10 -8.51
N GLU A 54 -2.29 -8.99 -8.20
CA GLU A 54 -3.11 -9.69 -9.19
C GLU A 54 -3.94 -8.71 -10.04
N ARG A 55 -4.37 -7.59 -9.45
CA ARG A 55 -5.02 -6.48 -10.16
C ARG A 55 -4.06 -5.63 -10.99
N ARG A 56 -2.76 -5.89 -10.92
CA ARG A 56 -1.69 -5.14 -11.58
C ARG A 56 -1.60 -3.68 -11.13
N TRP A 57 -2.07 -3.37 -9.93
CA TRP A 57 -2.00 -2.01 -9.39
C TRP A 57 -0.66 -1.72 -8.71
N ILE A 58 -0.01 -2.77 -8.21
CA ILE A 58 1.31 -2.68 -7.59
C ILE A 58 2.21 -3.77 -8.14
N PHE A 59 3.50 -3.63 -7.90
CA PHE A 59 4.44 -4.75 -7.83
C PHE A 59 4.84 -4.94 -6.37
N PHE A 60 5.03 -6.19 -5.94
CA PHE A 60 5.68 -6.46 -4.67
C PHE A 60 6.47 -7.77 -4.71
N ASN A 61 7.47 -7.86 -3.85
CA ASN A 61 8.25 -9.06 -3.57
C ASN A 61 8.40 -9.25 -2.06
N ILE A 62 8.62 -10.49 -1.62
CA ILE A 62 8.97 -10.80 -0.24
C ILE A 62 10.36 -11.42 -0.25
N GLU A 63 11.29 -10.77 0.43
CA GLU A 63 12.67 -11.18 0.57
C GLU A 63 12.83 -12.33 1.59
N LYS A 64 14.00 -12.98 1.58
CA LYS A 64 14.28 -14.14 2.45
C LYS A 64 14.24 -13.79 3.95
N ASP A 65 14.57 -12.56 4.29
CA ASP A 65 14.51 -12.00 5.64
C ASP A 65 13.09 -11.53 6.03
N LYS A 66 12.10 -11.75 5.14
CA LYS A 66 10.70 -11.34 5.26
C LYS A 66 10.46 -9.84 5.09
N THR A 67 11.46 -9.10 4.61
CA THR A 67 11.28 -7.73 4.14
C THR A 67 10.40 -7.72 2.89
N VAL A 68 9.51 -6.75 2.78
CA VAL A 68 8.61 -6.60 1.63
C VAL A 68 9.08 -5.44 0.77
N SER A 69 9.45 -5.69 -0.47
CA SER A 69 9.76 -4.64 -1.44
C SER A 69 8.51 -4.35 -2.28
N ALA A 70 8.05 -3.11 -2.37
CA ALA A 70 6.85 -2.77 -3.15
C ALA A 70 6.93 -1.41 -3.84
N TYR A 71 6.23 -1.28 -4.96
CA TYR A 71 5.97 0.01 -5.62
C TYR A 71 4.59 0.03 -6.29
N ILE A 72 4.00 1.22 -6.41
CA ILE A 72 2.74 1.44 -7.12
C ILE A 72 2.97 1.57 -8.62
N ARG A 73 2.10 0.97 -9.44
CA ARG A 73 2.12 1.07 -10.90
C ARG A 73 1.18 2.18 -11.36
N GLY A 74 1.32 2.64 -12.62
CA GLY A 74 0.42 3.65 -13.21
C GLY A 74 -1.07 3.33 -13.03
N SER A 75 -1.48 2.08 -13.30
CA SER A 75 -2.87 1.64 -13.08
C SER A 75 -3.32 1.63 -11.63
N GLY A 76 -2.39 1.57 -10.67
CA GLY A 76 -2.71 1.74 -9.25
C GLY A 76 -2.81 3.22 -8.85
N ILE A 77 -2.01 4.08 -9.49
CA ILE A 77 -2.08 5.54 -9.34
C ILE A 77 -3.45 6.04 -9.77
N ASP A 78 -3.90 5.65 -10.98
CA ASP A 78 -5.22 6.03 -11.51
C ASP A 78 -6.35 5.71 -10.51
N VAL A 79 -6.31 4.51 -9.91
CA VAL A 79 -7.30 4.09 -8.91
C VAL A 79 -7.25 4.96 -7.65
N VAL A 80 -6.07 5.36 -7.19
CA VAL A 80 -5.96 6.26 -6.04
C VAL A 80 -6.51 7.64 -6.36
N GLU A 81 -6.20 8.17 -7.53
CA GLU A 81 -6.69 9.48 -7.97
C GLU A 81 -8.23 9.49 -8.13
N ASP A 82 -8.81 8.41 -8.66
CA ASP A 82 -10.26 8.22 -8.72
C ASP A 82 -10.87 8.17 -7.30
N LEU A 83 -10.29 7.38 -6.40
CA LEU A 83 -10.76 7.30 -5.00
C LEU A 83 -10.71 8.65 -4.27
N LEU A 84 -9.67 9.43 -4.51
CA LEU A 84 -9.53 10.78 -3.95
C LEU A 84 -10.58 11.74 -4.54
N SER A 85 -10.80 11.65 -5.84
CA SER A 85 -11.76 12.49 -6.57
C SER A 85 -13.21 12.21 -6.17
N GLU A 86 -13.57 10.93 -5.97
CA GLU A 86 -14.91 10.52 -5.57
C GLU A 86 -15.16 10.69 -4.07
N GLY A 87 -14.15 10.39 -3.23
CA GLY A 87 -14.30 10.27 -1.78
C GLY A 87 -13.93 11.50 -0.97
N GLY A 88 -13.08 12.40 -1.50
CA GLY A 88 -12.61 13.60 -0.80
C GLY A 88 -11.86 13.32 0.52
N GLU A 89 -11.68 14.37 1.33
CA GLU A 89 -10.94 14.29 2.62
C GLU A 89 -11.54 13.28 3.61
N LEU A 90 -12.86 13.07 3.55
CA LEU A 90 -13.57 12.18 4.47
C LEU A 90 -13.22 10.70 4.21
N PHE A 91 -13.02 10.32 2.94
CA PHE A 91 -12.53 8.99 2.58
C PHE A 91 -11.11 8.75 3.11
N LEU A 92 -10.22 9.74 2.97
CA LEU A 92 -8.86 9.67 3.49
C LEU A 92 -8.82 9.46 5.01
N SER A 93 -9.73 10.09 5.75
CA SER A 93 -9.81 9.97 7.21
C SER A 93 -10.11 8.55 7.71
N GLN A 94 -10.64 7.68 6.83
CA GLN A 94 -10.98 6.30 7.18
C GLN A 94 -9.83 5.32 6.87
N LEU A 95 -8.82 5.74 6.11
CA LEU A 95 -7.71 4.87 5.73
C LEU A 95 -6.73 4.69 6.88
N TYR A 96 -6.19 3.49 7.01
CA TYR A 96 -5.15 3.18 7.98
C TYR A 96 -3.84 3.85 7.52
N GLY A 97 -3.21 4.61 8.41
CA GLY A 97 -1.81 5.00 8.28
C GLY A 97 -0.88 3.86 8.69
N ASP A 98 0.35 3.89 8.18
CA ASP A 98 1.49 3.11 8.69
C ASP A 98 1.27 1.58 8.73
N LEU A 99 0.60 1.03 7.72
CA LEU A 99 0.42 -0.41 7.57
C LEU A 99 1.73 -1.13 7.20
N LEU A 100 2.58 -0.42 6.46
CA LEU A 100 3.93 -0.85 6.11
C LEU A 100 4.93 0.09 6.79
N GLU A 101 5.90 -0.46 7.52
CA GLU A 101 6.95 0.31 8.17
C GLU A 101 8.20 0.31 7.30
N ARG A 102 8.68 1.46 6.83
CA ARG A 102 9.81 1.49 5.89
C ARG A 102 11.11 1.03 6.55
N VAL A 103 11.91 0.24 5.82
CA VAL A 103 13.25 -0.16 6.26
C VAL A 103 14.23 0.96 5.89
N GLY A 104 14.63 1.78 6.87
CA GLY A 104 15.69 2.78 6.67
C GLY A 104 15.42 4.20 7.17
N GLU A 105 14.25 4.50 7.72
CA GLU A 105 14.03 5.77 8.43
C GLU A 105 14.37 5.63 9.92
N PRO A 106 15.26 6.47 10.49
CA PRO A 106 15.23 6.74 11.91
C PRO A 106 14.01 7.62 12.22
N ASN A 107 13.30 7.28 13.31
CA ASN A 107 12.25 8.11 13.91
C ASN A 107 12.69 9.57 14.11
#